data_AF-A0A497KDK2-F1
#
_entry.id   AF-A0A497KDK2-F1
#
_cell.length_a   1.000
_cell.length_b   1.000
_cell.length_c   1.000
_cell.angle_alpha   90.00
_cell.angle_beta   90.00
_cell.angle_gamma   90.00
#
_symmetry.space_group_name_H-M   'P 1'
#
loop_
_entity.id
_entity.type
_entity.pdbx_description
1 polymer ?
#
loop_
_entity_poly.entity_id
_entity_poly.type
_entity_poly.pdbx_seq_one_letter_code
_entity_poly.pdbx_strand_id
1 'polypeptide(L)' 'VPALPGCHTQGDTVAEVLENIREAIELYLETLSDDEKEELLHQKVIGIQRVKAIA' A
#
# COMPACT_ATOMS: atom_id res chain seq x y z
N VAL A 1 -1.61 -3.76 -1.59
CA VAL A 1 -0.86 -2.50 -1.41
C VAL A 1 0.53 -2.86 -0.92
N PRO A 2 1.60 -2.70 -1.72
CA PRO A 2 2.92 -3.24 -1.37
C PRO A 2 3.48 -2.78 -0.02
N ALA A 3 3.13 -1.56 0.42
CA ALA A 3 3.53 -1.03 1.72
C ALA A 3 2.75 -1.59 2.92
N LEU A 4 1.62 -2.26 2.70
CA LEU A 4 0.75 -2.84 3.73
C LEU A 4 0.66 -4.36 3.52
N PRO A 5 1.53 -5.15 4.17
CA PRO A 5 1.57 -6.60 3.99
C PRO A 5 0.20 -7.24 4.22
N GLY A 6 -0.22 -8.12 3.30
CA GLY A 6 -1.51 -8.81 3.39
C GLY A 6 -2.72 -8.00 2.91
N CYS A 7 -2.57 -6.71 2.61
CA CYS A 7 -3.65 -5.87 2.09
C CYS A 7 -3.86 -6.13 0.59
N HIS A 8 -4.60 -7.20 0.29
CA HIS A 8 -5.01 -7.61 -1.05
C HIS A 8 -6.54 -7.61 -1.14
N THR A 9 -7.07 -7.18 -2.28
CA THR A 9 -8.50 -7.21 -2.57
C THR A 9 -8.74 -7.80 -3.94
N GLN A 10 -9.96 -8.29 -4.15
CA GLN A 10 -10.44 -8.86 -5.40
C GLN A 10 -11.84 -8.29 -5.68
N GLY A 11 -12.24 -8.30 -6.94
CA GLY A 11 -13.55 -7.89 -7.43
C GLY A 11 -13.69 -8.22 -8.91
N ASP A 12 -14.92 -8.22 -9.40
CA ASP A 12 -15.26 -8.52 -10.80
C ASP A 12 -14.94 -7.34 -11.73
N THR A 13 -14.85 -6.12 -11.18
CA THR A 13 -14.52 -4.91 -11.92
C THR A 13 -13.38 -4.13 -11.27
N VAL A 14 -12.69 -3.32 -12.08
CA VAL A 14 -11.65 -2.40 -11.56
C VAL A 14 -12.24 -1.41 -10.55
N ALA A 15 -13.48 -0.94 -10.77
CA ALA A 15 -14.15 -0.02 -9.85
C ALA A 15 -14.35 -0.65 -8.48
N GLU A 16 -14.85 -1.89 -8.43
CA GLU A 16 -15.03 -2.66 -7.20
C GLU A 16 -13.69 -2.93 -6.50
N VAL A 17 -12.65 -3.36 -7.24
CA VAL A 17 -11.32 -3.60 -6.65
C VAL A 17 -10.76 -2.31 -6.02
N LEU A 18 -11.00 -1.16 -6.65
CA LEU A 18 -10.58 0.15 -6.13
C LEU A 18 -11.40 0.62 -4.93
N GLU A 19 -12.68 0.25 -4.85
CA GLU A 19 -13.51 0.50 -3.67
C GLU A 19 -13.05 -0.37 -2.50
N ASN A 20 -13.00 -1.69 -2.71
CA ASN A 20 -12.55 -2.67 -1.73
C ASN A 20 -11.16 -2.33 -1.17
N ILE A 21 -10.21 -1.91 -2.02
CA ILE A 21 -8.85 -1.60 -1.54
C ILE A 21 -8.82 -0.35 -0.65
N ARG A 22 -9.72 0.62 -0.84
CA ARG A 22 -9.79 1.79 0.05
C ARG A 22 -10.24 1.37 1.43
N GLU A 23 -11.33 0.61 1.51
CA GLU A 23 -11.85 0.08 2.77
C GLU A 23 -10.82 -0.82 3.47
N ALA A 24 -10.14 -1.70 2.73
CA ALA A 24 -9.11 -2.57 3.29
C ALA A 24 -7.90 -1.79 3.83
N ILE A 25 -7.51 -0.67 3.20
CA ILE A 25 -6.46 0.21 3.73
C ILE A 25 -6.94 0.87 5.03
N GLU A 26 -8.16 1.41 5.05
CA GLU A 26 -8.74 2.06 6.24
C GLU A 26 -8.79 1.09 7.43
N LEU A 27 -9.37 -0.09 7.23
CA LEU A 27 -9.43 -1.14 8.26
C LEU A 27 -8.04 -1.57 8.74
N TYR A 28 -7.07 -1.70 7.83
CA TYR A 28 -5.69 -2.04 8.21
C TYR A 28 -5.11 -0.97 9.14
N LEU A 29 -5.21 0.31 8.77
CA LEU A 29 -4.65 1.43 9.53
C LEU A 29 -5.35 1.61 10.89
N GLU A 30 -6.64 1.31 10.99
CA GLU A 30 -7.37 1.32 12.26
C GLU A 30 -6.84 0.31 13.28
N THR A 31 -6.25 -0.80 12.81
CA THR A 31 -5.69 -1.83 13.70
C THR A 31 -4.32 -1.48 14.28
N LEU A 32 -3.65 -0.47 13.72
CA LEU A 32 -2.30 -0.08 14.12
C LEU A 32 -2.31 0.91 15.29
N SER A 33 -1.33 0.75 16.18
CA SER A 33 -0.97 1.77 17.15
C SER A 33 -0.38 3.01 16.47
N ASP A 34 -0.33 4.13 17.21
CA ASP A 34 0.24 5.37 16.70
C ASP A 34 1.74 5.23 16.37
N ASP A 35 2.48 4.45 17.17
CA ASP A 35 3.90 4.16 16.92
C ASP A 35 4.08 3.36 15.61
N GLU A 36 3.23 2.35 15.36
CA GLU A 36 3.27 1.57 14.10
C GLU A 36 2.90 2.42 12.88
N LYS A 37 1.95 3.37 13.03
CA LYS A 37 1.61 4.32 11.96
C LYS A 37 2.78 5.25 11.65
N GLU A 38 3.45 5.77 12.68
CA GLU A 38 4.64 6.60 12.50
C GLU A 38 5.76 5.81 11.80
N GLU A 39 5.99 4.55 12.14
CA GLU A 39 6.97 3.69 11.45
C GLU A 39 6.64 3.51 9.96
N LEU A 40 5.36 3.29 9.61
CA LEU A 40 4.91 3.18 8.21
C LEU A 40 5.16 4.45 7.38
N LEU A 41 5.12 5.63 8.00
CA LEU A 41 5.34 6.92 7.32
C LEU A 41 6.83 7.20 7.08
N HIS A 42 7.74 6.54 7.81
CA HIS A 42 9.17 6.70 7.66
C HIS A 42 9.78 5.92 6.48
N GLN A 43 9.06 5.77 5.36
CA GLN A 43 9.60 5.13 4.16
C GLN A 43 10.85 5.87 3.68
N LYS A 44 12.00 5.27 3.96
CA LYS A 44 13.30 5.84 3.63
C LYS A 44 13.65 5.49 2.18
N VAL A 45 13.71 6.51 1.33
CA VAL A 45 14.34 6.36 0.00
C VAL A 45 15.84 6.13 0.23
N ILE A 46 16.30 4.90 0.05
CA ILE A 46 17.70 4.50 0.23
C ILE A 46 18.59 4.79 -0.98
N GLY A 47 17.99 5.11 -2.13
CA GLY A 47 18.71 5.45 -3.35
C GLY A 47 17.80 5.49 -4.58
N ILE A 48 18.22 6.22 -5.60
CA ILE A 48 17.52 6.31 -6.89
C ILE A 48 18.44 5.68 -7.95
N GLN A 49 17.99 4.61 -8.59
CA GLN A 49 18.69 4.00 -9.72
C GLN A 49 18.03 4.45 -11.03
N ARG A 50 18.81 5.09 -11.90
CA ARG A 50 18.36 5.31 -13.29
C ARG A 50 18.47 3.99 -14.05
N VAL A 51 17.36 3.53 -14.61
CA VAL A 51 17.28 2.38 -15.50
C VAL A 51 16.92 2.85 -16.91
N LYS A 52 17.49 2.21 -17.93
CA LYS A 52 17.06 2.37 -19.32
C LYS A 52 16.12 1.22 -19.65
N ALA A 53 14.88 1.52 -20.04
CA ALA A 53 14.03 0.54 -20.69
C ALA A 53 14.52 0.38 -22.13
N ILE A 54 14.91 -0.84 -22.49
CA ILE A 54 15.23 -1.22 -23.88
C ILE A 54 14.05 -2.03 -24.36
N ALA A 55 13.44 -1.59 -25.46
CA ALA A 55 12.38 -2.30 -26.16
C ALA A 55 12.97 -3.29 -27.17
#